data_AF-A0AAW1YQY3-F1
#
_entry.id   AF-A0AAW1YQY3-F1
#
_cell.length_a   1.000
_cell.length_b   1.000
_cell.length_c   1.000
_cell.angle_alpha   90.00
_cell.angle_beta   90.00
_cell.angle_gamma   90.00
#
_symmetry.space_group_name_H-M   'P 1'
#
loop_
_entity.id
_entity.type
_entity.pdbx_description
1 polymer ?
#
loop_
_entity_poly.entity_id
_entity_poly.type
_entity_poly.pdbx_seq_one_letter_code
_entity_poly.pdbx_strand_id
1 'polypeptide(L)'
;MAPKFLQLLLVLSFQLRLSFSGQTSVMESVPDLQSSMYVTVDGYPCVRLLNLSGEIGCSNPGREKVVAPIIRLKNSNELSQLSAVLLSVEEIEIFFARHV
;
A
#
# COMPACT_ATOMS: atom_id res chain seq x y z
N MET A 1 -27.44 -37.74 -19.09
CA MET A 1 -26.55 -37.36 -17.96
C MET A 1 -26.03 -35.92 -18.05
N ALA A 2 -26.16 -35.24 -19.20
CA ALA A 2 -25.77 -33.83 -19.39
C ALA A 2 -26.56 -32.76 -18.58
N PRO A 3 -27.89 -32.88 -18.29
CA PRO A 3 -28.62 -31.76 -17.68
C PRO A 3 -28.26 -31.58 -16.20
N LYS A 4 -27.88 -32.67 -15.50
CA LYS A 4 -27.46 -32.64 -14.10
C LYS A 4 -26.10 -31.94 -13.93
N PHE A 5 -25.19 -32.13 -14.88
CA PHE A 5 -23.90 -31.44 -14.90
C PHE A 5 -24.06 -29.93 -15.17
N LEU A 6 -24.95 -29.56 -16.09
CA LEU A 6 -25.24 -28.15 -16.36
C LEU A 6 -25.86 -27.45 -15.14
N GLN A 7 -26.75 -28.15 -14.43
CA GLN A 7 -27.37 -27.66 -13.20
C GLN A 7 -26.34 -27.51 -12.07
N LEU A 8 -25.41 -28.44 -11.95
CA LEU A 8 -24.31 -28.37 -10.98
C LEU A 8 -23.38 -27.18 -11.27
N LEU A 9 -23.06 -26.93 -12.54
CA LEU A 9 -22.24 -25.78 -12.96
C LEU A 9 -22.91 -24.44 -12.65
N LEU A 10 -24.23 -24.35 -12.87
CA LEU A 10 -25.03 -23.17 -12.56
C LEU A 10 -25.07 -22.88 -11.05
N VAL A 11 -25.18 -23.93 -10.21
CA VAL A 11 -25.13 -23.78 -8.76
C VAL A 11 -23.73 -23.35 -8.31
N LEU A 12 -22.67 -23.97 -8.85
CA LEU A 12 -21.29 -23.65 -8.45
C LEU A 12 -20.92 -22.19 -8.80
N SER A 13 -21.33 -21.73 -9.98
CA SER A 13 -21.09 -20.34 -10.42
C SER A 13 -21.88 -19.32 -9.60
N PHE A 14 -23.08 -19.66 -9.12
CA PHE A 14 -23.86 -18.80 -8.22
C PHE A 14 -23.22 -18.68 -6.82
N GLN A 15 -22.72 -19.79 -6.26
CA GLN A 15 -22.02 -19.81 -4.98
C GLN A 15 -20.70 -19.02 -5.04
N LEU A 16 -19.97 -19.09 -6.16
CA LEU A 16 -18.75 -18.31 -6.39
C LEU A 16 -19.00 -16.80 -6.41
N ARG A 17 -20.16 -16.33 -6.91
CA ARG A 17 -20.51 -14.90 -6.87
C ARG A 17 -20.88 -14.43 -5.46
N LEU A 18 -21.53 -15.28 -4.66
CA LEU A 18 -21.90 -14.96 -3.28
C LEU A 18 -20.67 -14.85 -2.37
N SER A 19 -19.66 -15.71 -2.56
CA SER A 19 -18.39 -15.63 -1.82
C SER A 19 -17.52 -14.43 -2.21
N PHE A 20 -17.78 -13.81 -3.36
CA PHE A 20 -17.09 -12.59 -3.83
C PHE A 20 -17.91 -11.32 -3.59
N SER A 21 -18.84 -11.32 -2.64
CA SER A 21 -19.26 -10.08 -1.99
C SER A 21 -18.19 -9.68 -0.98
N GLY A 22 -17.01 -9.33 -1.49
CA GLY A 22 -15.99 -8.59 -0.76
C GLY A 22 -16.49 -7.17 -0.51
N GLN A 23 -17.58 -7.05 0.24
CA GLN A 23 -17.91 -5.83 0.92
C GLN A 23 -16.85 -5.72 2.00
N THR A 24 -15.73 -5.06 1.66
CA THR A 24 -14.94 -4.39 2.67
C THR A 24 -15.94 -3.46 3.35
N SER A 25 -16.44 -3.87 4.51
CA SER A 25 -17.03 -2.93 5.43
C SER A 25 -15.94 -1.89 5.61
N VAL A 26 -16.12 -0.73 4.98
CA VAL A 26 -15.37 0.46 5.29
C VAL A 26 -15.74 0.72 6.74
N MET A 27 -14.94 0.15 7.64
CA MET A 27 -15.09 0.33 9.06
C MET A 27 -14.60 1.74 9.27
N GLU A 28 -15.51 2.70 9.08
CA GLU A 28 -15.29 4.09 9.41
C GLU A 28 -14.95 4.09 10.90
N SER A 29 -13.66 4.30 11.18
CA SER A 29 -13.17 4.55 12.52
C SER A 29 -14.05 5.65 13.12
N VAL A 30 -14.58 5.41 14.33
CA VAL A 30 -15.27 6.44 15.10
C VAL A 30 -14.46 7.74 14.98
N PRO A 31 -15.03 8.84 14.43
CA PRO A 31 -14.24 10.00 14.04
C PRO A 31 -13.35 10.53 15.17
N ASP A 32 -13.85 10.49 16.39
CA ASP A 32 -13.11 10.87 17.59
C ASP A 32 -11.87 9.99 17.81
N LEU A 33 -12.00 8.67 17.63
CA LEU A 33 -10.89 7.73 17.76
C LEU A 33 -9.84 7.96 16.66
N GLN A 34 -10.26 8.21 15.42
CA GLN A 34 -9.34 8.51 14.32
C GLN A 34 -8.50 9.75 14.63
N SER A 35 -9.13 10.81 15.12
CA SER A 35 -8.45 12.06 15.49
C SER A 35 -7.49 11.89 16.66
N SER A 36 -7.73 10.92 17.56
CA SER A 36 -6.84 10.62 18.67
C SER A 36 -5.65 9.73 18.29
N MET A 37 -5.79 8.89 17.26
CA MET A 37 -4.76 7.92 16.84
C MET A 37 -3.82 8.44 15.75
N TYR A 38 -4.29 9.38 14.92
CA TYR A 38 -3.53 9.86 13.77
C TYR A 38 -3.25 11.35 13.87
N VAL A 39 -2.00 11.71 13.57
CA VAL A 39 -1.58 13.10 13.38
C VAL A 39 -1.32 13.31 11.89
N THR A 40 -1.87 14.39 11.35
CA THR A 40 -1.55 14.84 9.99
C THR A 40 -0.20 15.55 10.03
N VAL A 41 0.68 15.17 9.10
CA VAL A 41 1.98 15.81 8.91
C VAL A 41 1.95 16.56 7.59
N ASP A 42 2.17 17.86 7.64
CA ASP A 42 2.29 18.69 6.46
C ASP A 42 3.66 18.48 5.80
N GLY A 43 3.68 18.47 4.46
CA GLY A 43 4.92 18.27 3.72
C GLY A 43 4.74 18.37 2.21
N TYR A 44 5.86 18.28 1.51
CA TYR A 44 5.91 18.31 0.04
C TYR A 44 6.17 16.90 -0.48
N PRO A 45 5.20 16.26 -1.16
CA PRO A 45 5.36 14.89 -1.61
C PRO A 45 6.29 14.79 -2.81
N CYS A 46 7.07 13.72 -2.88
CA CYS A 46 7.66 13.28 -4.14
C CYS A 46 6.55 12.72 -5.04
N VAL A 47 6.44 13.21 -6.28
CA VAL A 47 5.40 12.82 -7.23
C VAL A 47 5.98 12.07 -8.43
N ARG A 48 5.20 11.16 -9.00
CA ARG A 48 5.55 10.48 -10.26
C ARG A 48 5.25 11.39 -11.44
N LEU A 49 6.24 11.58 -12.30
CA LEU A 49 6.12 12.27 -13.58
C LEU A 49 6.31 11.28 -14.73
N LEU A 50 5.62 11.51 -15.83
CA LEU A 50 5.67 10.68 -17.03
C LEU A 50 6.21 11.49 -18.21
N ASN A 51 7.11 10.89 -18.99
CA ASN A 51 7.56 11.42 -20.27
C ASN A 51 7.53 10.32 -21.34
N LEU A 52 7.86 10.66 -22.59
CA LEU A 52 7.87 9.71 -23.71
C LEU A 52 8.89 8.57 -23.55
N SER A 53 9.89 8.73 -22.68
CA SER A 53 10.96 7.78 -22.40
C SER A 53 10.71 6.93 -21.15
N GLY A 54 9.69 7.23 -20.35
CA GLY A 54 9.35 6.48 -19.15
C GLY A 54 8.83 7.32 -17.99
N GLU A 55 9.00 6.80 -16.78
CA GLU A 55 8.55 7.42 -15.52
C GLU A 55 9.74 7.82 -14.63
N ILE A 56 9.57 8.93 -13.90
CA ILE A 56 10.51 9.41 -12.88
C ILE A 56 9.76 9.81 -11.61
N GLY A 57 10.45 9.85 -10.46
CA GLY A 57 9.87 10.27 -9.18
C GLY A 57 9.27 9.11 -8.38
N CYS A 58 8.28 9.41 -7.53
CA CYS A 58 7.79 8.47 -6.52
C CYS A 58 6.27 8.27 -6.57
N SER A 59 5.82 7.08 -6.20
CA SER A 59 4.41 6.82 -5.87
C SER A 59 4.35 5.83 -4.72
N ASN A 60 3.25 5.86 -3.96
CA ASN A 60 2.92 4.73 -3.10
C ASN A 60 2.67 3.48 -3.97
N PRO A 61 3.05 2.29 -3.51
CA PRO A 61 2.70 1.04 -4.17
C PRO A 61 1.17 0.86 -4.15
N GLY A 62 0.57 0.62 -5.31
CA GLY A 62 -0.89 0.46 -5.44
C GLY A 62 -1.68 1.76 -5.24
N ARG A 63 -2.88 1.66 -4.68
CA ARG A 63 -3.77 2.79 -4.35
C ARG A 63 -4.04 2.93 -2.85
N GLU A 64 -3.25 2.23 -2.03
CA GLU A 64 -3.51 2.07 -0.60
C GLU A 64 -2.54 2.87 0.27
N LYS A 65 -2.92 3.05 1.53
CA LYS A 65 -2.07 3.66 2.56
C LYS A 65 -0.96 2.67 2.94
N VAL A 66 0.29 3.11 2.83
CA VAL A 66 1.42 2.36 3.36
C VAL A 66 1.48 2.55 4.88
N VAL A 67 1.48 1.45 5.63
CA VAL A 67 1.66 1.45 7.09
C VAL A 67 2.99 0.78 7.39
N ALA A 68 3.91 1.55 7.97
CA ALA A 68 5.25 1.10 8.29
C ALA A 68 5.75 1.76 9.59
N PRO A 69 6.57 1.07 10.40
CA PRO A 69 7.25 1.70 11.53
C PRO A 69 8.23 2.78 11.03
N ILE A 70 8.22 3.94 11.69
CA ILE A 70 9.19 5.01 11.43
C ILE A 70 10.50 4.65 12.15
N ILE A 71 11.59 4.54 11.39
CA ILE A 71 12.91 4.22 11.93
C ILE A 71 13.92 5.28 11.50
N ARG A 72 14.91 5.54 12.36
CA ARG A 72 16.11 6.27 11.96
C ARG A 72 17.21 5.27 11.65
N LEU A 73 17.60 5.21 10.37
CA LEU A 73 18.55 4.20 9.91
C LEU A 73 19.96 4.52 10.44
N LYS A 74 20.52 3.62 11.26
CA LYS A 74 21.92 3.73 11.68
C LYS A 74 22.84 2.92 10.77
N ASN A 75 22.39 1.73 10.36
CA ASN A 75 23.15 0.80 9.53
C ASN A 75 22.27 0.13 8.47
N SER A 76 22.85 -0.24 7.32
CA SER A 76 22.13 -0.88 6.20
C SER A 76 21.46 -2.22 6.55
N ASN A 77 21.98 -2.93 7.56
CA ASN A 77 21.48 -4.25 7.96
C ASN A 77 20.15 -4.19 8.73
N GLU A 78 19.64 -3.00 9.03
CA GLU A 78 18.39 -2.81 9.78
C GLU A 78 17.13 -2.87 8.89
N LEU A 79 17.28 -2.89 7.55
CA LEU A 79 16.16 -2.90 6.59
C LEU A 79 15.67 -4.30 6.21
N SER A 80 15.60 -5.23 7.18
CA SER A 80 15.08 -6.58 6.94
C SER A 80 13.55 -6.64 6.87
N GLN A 81 12.86 -5.57 7.28
CA GLN A 81 11.40 -5.45 7.31
C GLN A 81 10.94 -4.13 6.68
N LEU A 82 9.67 -4.11 6.24
CA LEU A 82 9.04 -2.91 5.68
C LEU A 82 9.06 -1.77 6.71
N SER A 83 9.67 -0.64 6.34
CA SER A 83 9.98 0.46 7.25
C SER A 83 9.85 1.82 6.55
N ALA A 84 9.47 2.85 7.30
CA ALA A 84 9.53 4.25 6.86
C ALA A 84 10.78 4.90 7.43
N VAL A 85 11.75 5.24 6.57
CA VAL A 85 13.04 5.77 7.02
C VAL A 85 12.96 7.28 7.16
N LEU A 86 13.26 7.79 8.36
CA LEU A 86 13.40 9.22 8.63
C LEU A 86 14.87 9.62 8.49
N LEU A 87 15.14 10.58 7.59
CA LEU A 87 16.47 11.09 7.28
C LEU A 87 16.52 12.61 7.43
N SER A 88 17.70 13.13 7.76
CA SER A 88 18.01 14.54 7.55
C SER A 88 18.28 14.83 6.07
N VAL A 89 18.19 16.10 5.66
CA VAL A 89 18.38 16.48 4.26
C VAL A 89 19.80 16.17 3.80
N GLU A 90 20.78 16.29 4.69
CA GLU A 90 22.19 16.03 4.43
C GLU A 90 22.47 14.52 4.19
N GLU A 91 21.65 13.65 4.78
CA GLU A 91 21.79 12.20 4.65
C GLU A 91 21.15 11.64 3.36
N ILE A 92 20.31 12.42 2.66
CA ILE A 92 19.54 11.98 1.49
C ILE A 92 20.45 11.50 0.34
N GLU A 93 21.48 12.29 0.00
CA GLU A 93 22.38 11.93 -1.11
C GLU A 93 23.14 10.64 -0.80
N ILE A 94 23.67 10.54 0.42
CA ILE A 94 24.38 9.36 0.91
C ILE A 94 23.44 8.14 0.90
N PHE A 95 22.18 8.33 1.29
CA PHE A 95 21.18 7.26 1.31
C PHE A 95 20.91 6.71 -0.10
N PHE A 96 20.70 7.57 -1.09
CA PHE A 96 20.48 7.14 -2.48
C PHE A 96 21.75 6.58 -3.14
N ALA A 97 22.93 7.08 -2.77
CA ALA A 97 24.21 6.58 -3.29
C ALA A 97 24.55 5.14 -2.83
N ARG A 98 23.89 4.62 -1.78
CA ARG A 98 24.13 3.26 -1.26
C ARG A 98 23.62 2.13 -2.17
N HIS A 99 22.93 2.44 -3.28
CA HIS A 99 22.47 1.46 -4.26
C HIS A 99 22.77 1.92 -5.69
N VAL A 100 24.01 1.67 -6.13
CA VAL A 100 24.37 1.30 -7.51
C VAL A 100 25.16 0.01 -7.43
#